data_AF-A0AB39JBA4-F1
#
_entry.id   AF-A0AB39JBA4-F1
#
_cell.length_a   1.000
_cell.length_b   1.000
_cell.length_c   1.000
_cell.angle_alpha   90.00
_cell.angle_beta   90.00
_cell.angle_gamma   90.00
#
_symmetry.space_group_name_H-M   'P 1'
#
loop_
_entity.id
_entity.type
_entity.pdbx_description
1 polymer ?
#
loop_
_entity_poly.entity_id
_entity_poly.type
_entity_poly.pdbx_seq_one_letter_code
_entity_poly.pdbx_strand_id
1 'polypeptide(L)' 'MIKPADVPLGRADFHAQHQVQAREQAEQWLAQRAHLQSSWFSWVATQLYQLSPPEYAAMVRRELQALTE' A
#
# COMPACT_ATOMS: atom_id res chain seq x y z
N MET A 1 -1.15 29.63 29.60
CA MET A 1 -2.05 28.71 28.85
C MET A 1 -1.23 28.15 27.70
N ILE A 2 -0.52 27.04 27.92
CA ILE A 2 0.38 26.47 26.91
C ILE A 2 -0.50 25.63 25.96
N LYS A 3 -0.53 25.96 24.67
CA LYS A 3 -1.12 25.10 23.63
C LYS A 3 -0.12 23.96 23.38
N PRO A 4 -0.45 22.67 23.59
CA PRO A 4 0.37 21.59 23.07
C PRO A 4 -0.07 21.36 21.61
N ALA A 5 0.37 22.25 20.72
CA ALA A 5 0.30 22.05 19.28
C ALA A 5 1.71 21.72 18.78
N ASP A 6 2.26 20.58 19.22
CA ASP A 6 3.39 19.89 18.59
C ASP A 6 3.57 18.53 19.29
N VAL A 7 2.64 17.60 19.08
CA VAL A 7 3.04 16.20 19.13
C VAL A 7 3.45 15.88 17.70
N PRO A 8 4.69 15.43 17.43
CA PRO A 8 5.00 14.92 16.11
C PRO A 8 4.02 13.78 15.89
N LEU A 9 3.13 13.91 14.90
CA LEU A 9 2.25 12.82 14.46
C LEU A 9 3.18 11.64 14.18
N GLY A 10 3.21 10.72 15.14
CA GLY A 10 4.20 9.68 15.21
C GLY A 10 4.05 8.78 13.98
N ARG A 11 5.11 8.04 13.66
CA ARG A 11 5.14 7.06 12.55
C ARG A 11 3.85 6.24 12.42
N ALA A 12 3.16 5.95 13.53
CA ALA A 12 1.85 5.28 13.57
C ALA A 12 0.73 5.99 12.77
N ASP A 13 0.68 7.32 12.78
CA ASP A 13 -0.34 8.09 12.04
C ASP A 13 -0.02 8.10 10.54
N PHE A 14 1.27 8.21 10.20
CA PHE A 14 1.76 8.02 8.84
C PHE A 14 1.46 6.61 8.34
N HIS A 15 1.70 5.57 9.16
CA HIS A 15 1.33 4.20 8.82
C HIS A 15 -0.18 4.04 8.60
N ALA A 16 -1.02 4.63 9.45
CA ALA A 16 -2.48 4.55 9.33
C ALA A 16 -3.00 5.27 8.07
N GLN A 17 -2.49 6.46 7.78
CA GLN A 17 -2.86 7.21 6.58
C GLN A 17 -2.41 6.49 5.30
N HIS A 18 -1.19 5.95 5.29
CA HIS A 18 -0.66 5.20 4.16
C HIS A 18 -1.28 3.82 4.01
N GLN A 19 -1.84 3.24 5.08
CA GLN A 19 -2.53 1.95 5.04
C GLN A 19 -3.80 2.01 4.19
N VAL A 20 -4.58 3.09 4.32
CA VAL A 20 -5.76 3.31 3.46
C VAL A 20 -5.32 3.41 2.00
N GLN A 21 -4.30 4.20 1.70
CA GLN A 21 -3.79 4.33 0.33
C GLN A 21 -3.23 3.00 -0.21
N ALA A 22 -2.52 2.24 0.61
CA ALA A 22 -1.97 0.95 0.21
C ALA A 22 -3.07 -0.06 -0.10
N ARG A 23 -4.18 -0.01 0.65
CA ARG A 23 -5.37 -0.84 0.41
C ARG A 23 -6.06 -0.45 -0.89
N GLU A 24 -6.34 0.82 -1.11
CA GLU A 24 -6.95 1.30 -2.36
C GLU A 24 -6.09 0.93 -3.57
N GLN A 25 -4.76 1.02 -3.43
CA GLN A 25 -3.83 0.62 -4.48
C GLN A 25 -3.89 -0.90 -4.74
N ALA A 26 -3.95 -1.70 -3.67
CA ALA A 26 -4.07 -3.14 -3.74
C ALA A 26 -5.38 -3.58 -4.43
N GLU A 27 -6.51 -2.93 -4.12
CA GLU A 27 -7.80 -3.17 -4.78
C GLU A 27 -7.74 -2.85 -6.27
N GLN A 28 -7.15 -1.71 -6.65
CA GLN A 28 -6.95 -1.35 -8.06
C GLN A 28 -6.09 -2.38 -8.79
N TRP A 29 -5.00 -2.84 -8.18
CA TRP A 29 -4.15 -3.86 -8.77
C TRP A 29 -4.88 -5.20 -8.88
N LEU A 30 -5.66 -5.57 -7.88
CA LEU A 30 -6.48 -6.78 -7.94
C LEU A 30 -7.53 -6.71 -9.06
N ALA A 31 -8.14 -5.56 -9.31
CA ALA A 31 -9.04 -5.39 -10.46
C ALA A 31 -8.32 -5.65 -11.80
N GLN A 32 -7.04 -5.28 -11.91
CA GLN A 32 -6.22 -5.59 -13.09
C GLN A 32 -5.94 -7.08 -13.26
N ARG A 33 -6.12 -7.91 -12.22
CA ARG A 33 -5.94 -9.37 -12.30
C ARG A 33 -6.85 -10.01 -13.33
N ALA A 34 -8.09 -9.54 -13.45
CA ALA A 34 -9.04 -10.05 -14.45
C ALA A 34 -8.59 -9.73 -15.89
N HIS A 35 -7.97 -8.56 -16.09
CA HIS A 35 -7.49 -8.10 -17.39
C HIS A 35 -6.15 -8.75 -17.78
N LEU A 36 -5.22 -8.90 -16.84
CA LEU A 36 -3.85 -9.37 -17.07
C LEU A 36 -3.70 -10.89 -16.93
N GLN A 37 -4.62 -11.57 -16.22
CA GLN A 37 -4.62 -13.01 -15.99
C GLN A 37 -3.23 -13.53 -15.55
N SER A 38 -2.61 -14.44 -16.31
CA SER A 38 -1.30 -15.02 -16.01
C SER A 38 -0.16 -13.99 -15.93
N SER A 39 -0.27 -12.86 -16.63
CA SER A 39 0.74 -11.80 -16.61
C SER A 39 0.64 -10.90 -15.37
N TRP A 40 -0.45 -11.01 -14.61
CA TRP A 40 -0.72 -10.14 -13.46
C TRP A 40 0.39 -10.19 -12.41
N PHE A 41 0.87 -11.38 -12.04
CA PHE A 41 1.94 -11.53 -11.05
C PHE A 41 3.25 -10.86 -11.48
N SER A 42 3.62 -11.00 -12.76
CA SER A 42 4.84 -10.36 -13.31
C SER A 42 4.70 -8.83 -13.35
N TRP A 43 3.50 -8.35 -13.67
CA TRP A 43 3.19 -6.91 -13.63
C TRP A 43 3.24 -6.37 -12.19
N VAL A 44 2.62 -7.04 -11.21
CA VAL A 44 2.66 -6.65 -9.79
C VAL A 44 4.10 -6.61 -9.28
N ALA A 45 4.94 -7.60 -9.61
CA ALA A 45 6.36 -7.58 -9.23
C ALA A 45 7.09 -6.36 -9.79
N THR A 46 6.81 -6.01 -11.05
CA THR A 46 7.36 -4.82 -11.71
C THR A 46 6.89 -3.53 -11.02
N GLN A 47 5.61 -3.44 -10.63
CA GLN A 47 5.08 -2.29 -9.91
C GLN A 47 5.70 -2.15 -8.52
N LEU A 48 5.82 -3.25 -7.77
CA LEU A 48 6.46 -3.27 -6.45
C LEU A 48 7.92 -2.83 -6.52
N TYR A 49 8.64 -3.18 -7.58
CA TYR A 49 10.03 -2.74 -7.80
C TYR A 49 10.16 -1.25 -8.09
N GLN A 50 9.17 -0.65 -8.75
CA GLN A 50 9.13 0.79 -9.02
C GLN A 50 8.63 1.59 -7.81
N LEU A 51 7.93 0.92 -6.89
CA LEU A 51 7.35 1.52 -5.72
C LEU A 51 8.41 1.80 -4.66
N SER A 52 8.45 3.06 -4.22
CA SER A 52 9.30 3.54 -3.14
C SER A 52 8.48 4.45 -2.23
N PRO A 53 8.64 4.40 -0.90
CA PRO A 53 9.61 3.58 -0.14
C PRO A 53 9.25 2.08 -0.08
N PRO A 54 10.24 1.20 0.18
CA PRO A 54 10.02 -0.26 0.27
C PRO A 54 9.04 -0.65 1.39
N GLU A 55 8.92 0.19 2.43
CA GLU A 55 7.93 0.03 3.50
C GLU A 55 6.50 0.11 2.96
N TYR A 56 6.23 1.05 2.04
CA TYR A 56 4.92 1.19 1.42
C TYR A 56 4.67 0.06 0.40
N ALA A 57 5.69 -0.39 -0.32
CA ALA A 57 5.60 -1.57 -1.19
C ALA A 57 5.21 -2.84 -0.39
N ALA A 58 5.77 -3.01 0.81
CA ALA A 58 5.41 -4.11 1.71
C ALA A 58 3.96 -4.03 2.20
N MET A 59 3.46 -2.82 2.49
CA MET A 59 2.05 -2.61 2.85
C MET A 59 1.12 -2.99 1.70
N VAL A 60 1.36 -2.48 0.49
CA VAL A 60 0.55 -2.79 -0.70
C VAL A 60 0.54 -4.29 -0.97
N ARG A 61 1.71 -4.95 -0.89
CA ARG A 61 1.80 -6.42 -1.04
C ARG A 61 0.97 -7.17 -0.01
N ARG A 62 1.00 -6.76 1.26
CA ARG A 62 0.24 -7.39 2.34
C ARG A 62 -1.26 -7.24 2.14
N GLU A 63 -1.73 -6.04 1.79
CA GLU A 63 -3.14 -5.80 1.51
C GLU A 63 -3.58 -6.61 0.27
N LEU A 64 -2.76 -6.66 -0.79
CA LEU A 64 -3.01 -7.50 -1.95
C LEU A 64 -3.15 -8.97 -1.58
N GLN A 65 -2.23 -9.49 -0.76
CA GLN A 65 -2.29 -10.86 -0.28
C GLN A 65 -3.61 -11.10 0.47
N ALA A 66 -3.98 -10.24 1.42
CA ALA A 66 -5.22 -10.35 2.19
C ALA A 66 -6.50 -10.26 1.34
N LEU A 67 -6.47 -9.57 0.20
CA LEU A 67 -7.58 -9.50 -0.75
C LEU A 67 -7.62 -10.70 -1.73
N THR A 68 -6.55 -11.49 -1.80
CA THR A 68 -6.41 -12.64 -2.71
C THR A 68 -6.40 -14.00 -2.04
N GLU A 69 -6.27 -14.05 -0.70
CA GLU A 69 -6.58 -15.22 0.13
C GLU A 69 -8.08 -15.57 0.03
#